data_AF-T1GRJ7-F1
#
_entry.id   AF-T1GRJ7-F1
#
_cell.length_a   1.000
_cell.length_b   1.000
_cell.length_c   1.000
_cell.angle_alpha   90.00
_cell.angle_beta   90.00
_cell.angle_gamma   90.00
#
_symmetry.space_group_name_H-M   'P 1'
#
loop_
_entity.id
_entity.type
_entity.pdbx_description
1 polymer ?
#
loop_
_entity_poly.entity_id
_entity_poly.type
_entity_poly.pdbx_seq_one_letter_code
_entity_poly.pdbx_strand_id
1 'polypeptide(L)' 'SLIITLVHTVKDSLKIPIAVLKAGETRAVNPDVEFYDTSVTFKLIKGNGPVYIHGQNLKDESEII' A
#
# COMPACT_ATOMS: atom_id res chain seq x y z
N SER A 1 -8.61 -5.82 -14.73
CA SER A 1 -7.47 -5.28 -13.98
C SER A 1 -7.91 -5.01 -12.55
N LEU A 2 -7.07 -5.38 -11.59
CA LEU A 2 -7.20 -5.04 -10.17
C LEU A 2 -6.41 -3.75 -9.93
N ILE A 3 -6.96 -2.79 -9.18
CA ILE A 3 -6.27 -1.54 -8.86
C ILE A 3 -6.32 -1.33 -7.35
N ILE A 4 -5.15 -1.23 -6.73
CA ILE A 4 -5.02 -0.86 -5.31
C ILE A 4 -4.65 0.62 -5.24
N THR A 5 -5.43 1.36 -4.45
CA THR A 5 -5.15 2.73 -4.07
C THR A 5 -4.75 2.78 -2.62
N LEU A 6 -3.69 3.54 -2.35
CA LEU A 6 -3.34 3.98 -1.02
C LEU A 6 -4.17 5.21 -0.67
N VAL A 7 -4.73 5.22 0.54
CA VAL A 7 -5.38 6.39 1.13
C VAL A 7 -4.57 6.78 2.37
N HIS A 8 -4.00 7.98 2.35
CA HIS A 8 -3.29 8.57 3.48
C HIS A 8 -4.18 9.61 4.19
N THR A 9 -4.17 9.62 5.53
CA THR A 9 -4.68 10.74 6.35
C THR A 9 -3.86 10.78 7.65
N VAL A 10 -3.16 11.87 7.98
CA VAL A 10 -3.73 12.96 8.81
C VAL A 10 -3.41 14.39 8.32
N LYS A 11 -2.44 14.59 7.40
CA LYS A 11 -2.02 15.96 6.99
C LYS A 11 -2.20 16.29 5.52
N ASP A 12 -2.09 15.31 4.63
CA ASP A 12 -2.25 15.48 3.19
C ASP A 12 -3.15 14.36 2.66
N SER A 13 -4.29 14.72 2.07
CA SER A 13 -5.34 13.82 1.58
C SER A 13 -4.94 13.07 0.30
N LEU A 14 -3.73 12.51 0.27
CA LEU A 14 -3.16 11.85 -0.90
C LEU A 14 -3.87 10.50 -1.14
N LYS A 15 -4.44 10.38 -2.34
CA LYS A 15 -5.06 9.15 -2.85
C LYS A 15 -4.44 8.80 -4.19
N ILE A 16 -3.54 7.82 -4.19
CA ILE A 16 -2.82 7.41 -5.39
C ILE A 16 -2.91 5.89 -5.61
N PRO A 17 -3.14 5.42 -6.85
CA PRO A 17 -2.92 4.03 -7.19
C PRO A 17 -1.47 3.65 -6.98
N ILE A 18 -1.21 2.59 -6.20
CA ILE A 18 0.14 2.06 -5.94
C ILE A 18 0.39 0.73 -6.65
N ALA A 19 -0.66 0.10 -7.17
CA ALA A 19 -0.57 -1.13 -7.94
C ALA A 19 -1.70 -1.24 -8.97
N VAL A 20 -1.33 -1.65 -10.19
CA VAL A 20 -2.27 -2.10 -11.22
C VAL A 20 -1.86 -3.50 -11.64
N LEU A 21 -2.74 -4.47 -11.39
CA LEU A 21 -2.51 -5.87 -11.71
C LEU A 21 -3.50 -6.34 -12.76
N LYS A 22 -3.08 -7.22 -13.66
CA LYS A 22 -3.94 -7.82 -14.67
C LYS A 22 -3.46 -9.23 -14.98
N ALA A 23 -4.36 -10.21 -14.82
CA ALA A 23 -4.06 -11.60 -15.11
C ALA A 23 -3.60 -11.76 -16.57
N GLY A 24 -2.50 -12.49 -16.76
CA GLY A 24 -1.87 -12.66 -18.07
C GLY A 24 -0.94 -11.53 -18.51
N GLU A 25 -0.84 -10.43 -17.75
CA GLU A 25 0.01 -9.27 -18.08
C GLU A 25 0.93 -8.92 -16.90
N THR A 26 0.37 -8.36 -15.82
CA THR A 26 1.11 -7.96 -14.63
C THR A 26 0.53 -8.64 -13.40
N ARG A 27 1.25 -9.64 -12.88
CA ARG A 27 0.78 -10.47 -11.75
C ARG A 27 1.21 -9.96 -10.38
N ALA A 28 2.32 -9.24 -10.32
CA ALA A 28 2.86 -8.63 -9.09
C ALA A 28 3.55 -7.31 -9.43
N VAL A 29 3.67 -6.44 -8.44
CA VAL A 29 4.46 -5.21 -8.48
C VAL A 29 5.23 -5.09 -7.17
N ASN A 30 6.39 -4.44 -7.21
CA ASN A 30 7.21 -4.12 -6.04
C ASN A 30 7.30 -2.59 -5.95
N PRO A 31 6.40 -1.91 -5.22
CA PRO A 31 6.32 -0.45 -5.24
C PRO A 31 7.51 0.26 -4.61
N ASP A 32 8.26 -0.42 -3.72
CA ASP A 32 9.39 0.13 -2.96
C ASP A 32 9.05 1.48 -2.29
N VAL A 33 7.95 1.47 -1.52
CA VAL A 33 7.42 2.65 -0.80
C VAL A 33 7.40 2.39 0.70
N GLU A 34 7.65 3.45 1.47
CA GLU A 34 7.57 3.45 2.93
C GLU A 34 6.58 4.50 3.43
N PHE A 35 6.03 4.26 4.63
CA PHE A 35 5.08 5.16 5.28
C PHE A 35 5.55 5.41 6.71
N TYR A 36 6.05 6.61 6.95
CA TYR A 36 6.61 7.01 8.24
C TYR A 36 5.59 7.78 9.09
N ASP A 37 5.47 7.40 10.36
CA ASP A 37 4.65 8.07 11.40
C ASP A 37 3.25 8.54 10.91
N THR A 38 2.50 7.61 10.30
CA THR A 38 1.26 7.93 9.61
C THR A 38 0.31 6.73 9.54
N SER A 39 -0.98 7.02 9.42
CA SER A 39 -2.00 6.00 9.17
C SER A 39 -2.19 5.79 7.66
N VAL A 40 -2.18 4.53 7.27
CA VAL A 40 -2.30 4.09 5.88
C VAL A 40 -3.49 3.17 5.73
N THR A 41 -4.32 3.41 4.72
CA THR A 41 -5.35 2.47 4.28
C THR A 41 -5.09 2.01 2.86
N PHE A 42 -5.01 0.70 2.65
CA PHE A 42 -5.00 0.10 1.33
C PHE A 42 -6.42 -0.28 0.91
N LYS A 43 -6.84 0.16 -0.28
CA LYS A 43 -8.17 -0.15 -0.82
C LYS A 43 -8.08 -0.72 -2.23
N LEU A 44 -8.72 -1.86 -2.45
CA LEU A 44 -9.01 -2.37 -3.78
C LEU A 44 -10.14 -1.52 -4.37
N ILE A 45 -9.81 -0.60 -5.28
CA ILE A 45 -10.79 0.32 -5.88
C ILE A 45 -11.39 -0.21 -7.19
N LYS A 46 -10.78 -1.25 -7.78
CA LYS A 46 -11.28 -1.90 -9.00
C LYS A 46 -10.96 -3.39 -8.98
N GLY A 47 -11.94 -4.21 -9.40
CA GLY A 47 -11.84 -5.66 -9.49
C GLY A 47 -12.22 -6.38 -8.18
N ASN A 48 -12.25 -7.71 -8.23
CA ASN A 48 -12.86 -8.53 -7.17
C ASN A 48 -11.84 -9.30 -6.29
N GLY A 49 -10.55 -9.19 -6.59
CA GLY A 49 -9.49 -9.84 -5.80
C GLY A 49 -9.48 -11.37 -5.91
N PRO A 50 -8.74 -12.06 -5.01
CA PRO A 50 -7.97 -11.51 -3.90
C PRO A 50 -6.73 -10.72 -4.36
N VAL A 51 -6.22 -9.83 -3.50
CA VAL A 51 -4.90 -9.22 -3.66
C VAL A 51 -4.16 -9.29 -2.33
N TYR A 52 -2.89 -9.70 -2.38
CA TYR A 52 -2.02 -9.82 -1.22
C TYR A 52 -1.02 -8.66 -1.23
N ILE A 53 -0.80 -8.06 -0.06
CA ILE A 53 0.17 -6.98 0.15
C ILE A 53 1.18 -7.50 1.16
N HIS A 54 2.46 -7.42 0.80
CA HIS A 54 3.58 -7.87 1.63
C HIS A 54 4.47 -6.67 1.96
N GLY A 55 5.05 -6.66 3.16
CA GLY A 55 5.92 -5.60 3.63
C GLY A 55 6.47 -5.89 5.02
N GLN A 56 7.28 -4.97 5.54
CA GLN A 56 7.81 -5.01 6.89
C GLN A 56 7.17 -3.90 7.72
N ASN A 57 6.90 -4.16 8.99
CA ASN A 57 6.50 -3.13 9.96
C ASN A 57 7.71 -2.86 10.87
N LEU A 58 8.50 -1.87 10.50
CA LEU A 58 9.67 -1.45 11.26
C LEU A 58 9.21 -0.52 12.39
N LYS A 59 9.59 -0.84 13.63
CA LYS A 59 9.38 0.01 14.80
C LYS A 59 10.69 0.72 15.11
N ASP A 60 10.63 1.99 15.47
CA ASP A 60 11.82 2.72 15.92
C ASP A 60 12.40 2.03 17.18
N GLU A 61 13.71 1.82 17.20
CA GLU A 61 14.43 1.27 18.36
C GLU A 61 14.67 2.32 19.45
N SER A 62 13.68 3.15 19.78
CA SER A 62 13.78 4.17 20.82
C SER A 62 12.96 3.82 22.06
N GLU A 63 13.34 2.73 22.73
CA GLU A 63 13.17 2.60 24.19
C GLU A 63 14.43 1.91 24.74
N ILE A 64 15.56 2.64 24.74
CA ILE A 64 16.63 2.38 25.71
C ILE A 64 16.37 3.35 26.87
N ILE A 65 15.84 2.78 27.94
CA ILE A 65 15.56 3.42 29.24
C ILE A 65 16.86 3.91 29.87
#